data_AF-A0A3D1REL8-F1
#
_entry.id   AF-A0A3D1REL8-F1
#
_cell.length_a   1.000
_cell.length_b   1.000
_cell.length_c   1.000
_cell.angle_alpha   90.00
_cell.angle_beta   90.00
_cell.angle_gamma   90.00
#
_symmetry.space_group_name_H-M   'P 1'
#
loop_
_entity.id
_entity.type
_entity.pdbx_description
1 polymer ?
#
loop_
_entity_poly.entity_id
_entity_poly.type
_entity_poly.pdbx_seq_one_letter_code
_entity_poly.pdbx_strand_id
1 'polypeptide(L)'
;MKSVLDKPSDDKGKSIVRYSDNELAEFRELISRKLEAAKKELNYLQGLITRKDEMGGDESENRYMTMEDGSLSMEREQLSQMASRQITFIDHLEKALMRIENKTYGICRETGQLIDKARLRAVPHATLSIAAKMSRSK
;
A
#
# COMPACT_ATOMS: atom_id res chain seq x y z
N MET A 1 38.72 9.05 -46.44
CA MET A 1 38.67 9.46 -45.02
C MET A 1 37.27 9.92 -44.67
N LYS A 2 36.80 9.51 -43.48
CA LYS A 2 35.58 9.92 -42.75
C LYS A 2 34.26 9.24 -43.15
N SER A 3 34.10 8.05 -42.57
CA SER A 3 32.91 7.50 -41.91
C SER A 3 31.56 8.05 -42.36
N VAL A 4 30.87 7.25 -43.17
CA VAL A 4 29.42 7.38 -43.32
C VAL A 4 28.75 7.01 -42.01
N LEU A 5 27.84 7.89 -41.62
CA LEU A 5 27.13 8.00 -40.37
C LEU A 5 26.63 6.66 -39.80
N ASP A 6 26.89 6.50 -38.51
CA ASP A 6 26.16 5.65 -37.58
C ASP A 6 24.65 5.92 -37.74
N LYS A 7 23.90 4.90 -38.19
CA LYS A 7 22.44 4.97 -38.21
C LYS A 7 21.97 4.74 -36.77
N PRO A 8 21.22 5.66 -36.14
CA PRO A 8 20.52 5.30 -34.93
C PRO A 8 19.53 4.18 -35.29
N SER A 9 19.73 3.02 -34.69
CA SER A 9 18.83 1.88 -34.77
C SER A 9 17.48 2.30 -34.18
N ASP A 10 16.55 2.62 -35.08
CA ASP A 10 15.14 2.82 -34.78
C ASP A 10 14.53 1.45 -34.40
N ASP A 11 14.74 1.02 -33.15
CA ASP A 11 14.09 -0.16 -32.54
C ASP A 11 12.61 0.16 -32.27
N LYS A 12 11.83 0.30 -33.35
CA LYS A 12 10.37 0.27 -33.27
C LYS A 12 9.92 -1.18 -33.37
N GLY A 13 9.52 -1.79 -32.25
CA GLY A 13 8.97 -3.15 -32.37
C GLY A 13 8.40 -3.88 -31.15
N LYS A 14 8.52 -3.38 -29.92
CA LYS A 14 7.76 -3.94 -28.79
C LYS A 14 7.05 -2.81 -28.07
N SER A 15 5.73 -2.75 -28.22
CA SER A 15 4.85 -1.88 -27.47
C SER A 15 5.13 -2.08 -25.98
N ILE A 16 5.92 -1.20 -25.37
CA ILE A 16 6.28 -1.34 -23.97
C ILE A 16 5.02 -1.03 -23.17
N VAL A 17 4.38 -2.07 -22.62
CA VAL A 17 3.16 -1.97 -21.81
C VAL A 17 3.53 -1.41 -20.44
N ARG A 18 3.80 -0.10 -20.38
CA ARG A 18 4.13 0.63 -19.15
C ARG A 18 3.62 2.06 -19.21
N TYR A 19 3.48 2.67 -18.04
CA TYR A 19 3.25 4.10 -17.92
C TYR A 19 4.48 4.92 -18.32
N SER A 20 4.25 6.14 -18.79
CA SER A 20 5.34 7.09 -19.05
C SER A 20 6.01 7.51 -17.75
N ASP A 21 7.26 7.94 -17.84
CA ASP A 21 8.04 8.34 -16.67
C ASP A 21 7.42 9.55 -15.93
N ASN A 22 6.68 10.41 -16.63
CA ASN A 22 5.92 11.52 -16.02
C ASN A 22 4.75 10.99 -15.16
N GLU A 23 3.94 10.08 -15.71
CA GLU A 23 2.84 9.46 -14.97
C GLU A 23 3.32 8.65 -13.77
N LEU A 24 4.44 7.93 -13.93
CA LEU A 24 5.08 7.21 -12.83
C LEU A 24 5.53 8.17 -11.71
N ALA A 25 6.00 9.38 -12.04
CA ALA A 25 6.32 10.41 -11.05
C ALA A 25 5.07 10.92 -10.32
N GLU A 26 3.96 11.15 -11.03
CA GLU A 26 2.68 11.52 -10.41
C GLU A 26 2.21 10.44 -9.41
N PHE A 27 2.27 9.17 -9.81
CA PHE A 27 1.90 8.06 -8.92
C PHE A 27 2.84 7.90 -7.74
N ARG A 28 4.15 8.13 -7.94
CA ARG A 28 5.14 8.11 -6.87
C ARG A 28 4.78 9.12 -5.80
N GLU A 29 4.51 10.37 -6.20
CA GLU A 29 4.13 11.42 -5.25
C GLU A 29 2.84 11.06 -4.49
N LEU A 30 1.82 10.58 -5.21
CA LEU A 30 0.56 10.16 -4.61
C LEU A 30 0.75 9.02 -3.59
N ILE A 31 1.56 8.01 -3.92
CA ILE A 31 1.85 6.89 -3.02
C ILE A 31 2.68 7.34 -1.82
N SER A 32 3.70 8.17 -2.02
CA SER A 32 4.54 8.70 -0.93
C SER A 32 3.71 9.51 0.07
N ARG A 33 2.80 10.38 -0.40
CA ARG A 33 1.89 11.12 0.49
C ARG A 33 0.98 10.19 1.30
N LYS A 34 0.45 9.14 0.66
CA LYS A 34 -0.39 8.14 1.35
C LYS A 34 0.42 7.29 2.34
N LEU A 35 1.68 6.96 2.02
CA LEU A 35 2.58 6.21 2.90
C LEU A 35 2.87 6.99 4.18
N GLU A 36 3.18 8.29 4.05
CA GLU A 36 3.40 9.18 5.20
C GLU A 36 2.17 9.28 6.09
N ALA A 37 0.98 9.50 5.50
CA ALA A 37 -0.27 9.50 6.25
C ALA A 37 -0.53 8.15 6.95
N ALA A 38 -0.24 7.05 6.25
CA ALA A 38 -0.44 5.71 6.78
C ALA A 38 0.48 5.40 7.96
N LYS A 39 1.75 5.84 7.93
CA LYS A 39 2.71 5.70 9.02
C LYS A 39 2.32 6.51 10.25
N LYS A 40 1.80 7.73 10.05
CA LYS A 40 1.27 8.56 11.14
C LYS A 40 0.08 7.90 11.83
N GLU A 41 -0.85 7.35 11.05
CA GLU A 41 -2.00 6.62 11.58
C GLU A 41 -1.57 5.37 12.38
N LEU A 42 -0.61 4.60 11.86
CA LEU A 42 -0.08 3.45 12.59
C LEU A 42 0.53 3.85 13.93
N ASN A 43 1.33 4.91 13.96
CA ASN A 43 1.93 5.42 15.20
C ASN A 43 0.86 5.89 16.20
N TYR A 44 -0.22 6.51 15.70
CA TYR A 44 -1.36 6.90 16.54
C TYR A 44 -2.05 5.67 17.15
N LEU A 45 -2.36 4.65 16.35
CA LEU A 45 -2.96 3.40 16.82
C LEU A 45 -2.07 2.68 17.83
N GLN A 46 -0.76 2.60 17.59
CA GLN A 46 0.21 2.03 18.52
C GLN A 46 0.23 2.80 19.84
N GLY A 47 0.23 4.14 19.80
CA GLY A 47 0.16 4.97 21.01
C GLY A 47 -1.14 4.80 21.81
N LEU A 48 -2.26 4.51 21.16
CA LEU A 48 -3.51 4.15 21.85
C LEU A 48 -3.42 2.79 22.55
N ILE A 49 -2.81 1.80 21.90
CA ILE A 49 -2.64 0.46 22.46
C ILE A 49 -1.71 0.51 23.68
N THR A 50 -0.55 1.19 23.57
CA THR A 50 0.42 1.27 24.67
C THR A 50 -0.12 2.00 25.90
N ARG A 51 -0.81 3.15 25.72
CA ARG A 51 -1.42 3.88 26.84
C ARG A 51 -2.49 3.08 27.59
N LYS A 52 -3.24 2.23 26.88
CA LYS A 52 -4.21 1.33 27.51
C LYS A 52 -3.53 0.19 28.28
N ASP A 53 -2.36 -0.27 27.81
CA ASP A 53 -1.55 -1.29 28.50
C ASP A 53 -1.06 -0.78 29.87
N GLU A 54 -0.66 0.50 29.94
CA GLU A 54 -0.26 1.15 31.20
C GLU A 54 -1.42 1.34 32.20
N MET A 55 -2.65 1.52 31.71
CA MET A 55 -3.83 1.74 32.55
C MET A 55 -4.40 0.44 33.15
N GLY A 56 -4.03 -0.73 32.61
CA GLY A 56 -4.43 -2.05 33.12
C GLY A 56 -3.43 -2.69 34.11
N GLY A 57 -2.34 -1.99 34.45
CA GLY A 57 -1.22 -2.52 35.25
C GLY A 57 -1.24 -2.19 36.74
N ASP A 58 -2.22 -1.45 37.27
CA ASP A 58 -2.29 -1.13 38.70
C ASP A 58 -3.05 -2.25 39.46
N GLU A 59 -2.30 -3.24 39.94
CA GLU A 59 -2.79 -4.47 40.58
C GLU A 59 -3.52 -4.24 41.93
N SER A 60 -3.71 -3.00 42.38
CA SER A 60 -4.24 -2.64 43.70
C SER A 60 -5.78 -2.62 43.78
N GLU A 61 -6.49 -2.50 42.66
CA GLU A 61 -7.97 -2.38 42.60
C GLU A 61 -8.68 -3.67 42.12
N ASN A 62 -7.96 -4.79 42.07
CA ASN A 62 -8.39 -6.07 41.48
C ASN A 62 -9.52 -6.82 42.21
N ARG A 63 -10.26 -6.19 43.14
CA ARG A 63 -11.36 -6.83 43.90
C ARG A 63 -12.76 -6.44 43.46
N TYR A 64 -12.93 -5.50 42.53
CA TYR A 64 -14.24 -5.05 42.04
C TYR A 64 -14.44 -5.11 40.50
N MET A 65 -13.44 -5.57 39.74
CA MET A 65 -13.29 -5.33 38.30
C MET A 65 -13.67 -6.49 37.36
N THR A 66 -14.73 -7.25 37.62
CA THR A 66 -15.07 -8.44 36.79
C THR A 66 -16.04 -8.19 35.63
N MET A 67 -16.60 -6.98 35.47
CA MET A 67 -17.54 -6.67 34.37
C MET A 67 -17.03 -5.65 33.34
N GLU A 68 -16.08 -4.77 33.69
CA GLU A 68 -15.50 -3.79 32.75
C GLU A 68 -14.35 -4.35 31.90
N ASP A 69 -13.65 -5.39 32.38
CA ASP A 69 -12.47 -6.00 31.72
C ASP A 69 -12.76 -6.59 30.33
N GLY A 70 -13.95 -7.17 30.14
CA GLY A 70 -14.36 -7.70 28.83
C GLY A 70 -14.49 -6.61 27.76
N SER A 71 -14.90 -5.40 28.14
CA SER A 71 -15.05 -4.28 27.21
C SER A 71 -13.71 -3.69 26.79
N LEU A 72 -12.76 -3.57 27.73
CA LEU A 72 -11.40 -3.10 27.48
C LEU A 72 -10.62 -4.09 26.60
N SER A 73 -10.79 -5.39 26.85
CA SER A 73 -10.18 -6.45 26.05
C SER A 73 -10.66 -6.44 24.60
N MET A 74 -11.98 -6.27 24.36
CA MET A 74 -12.54 -6.17 23.01
C MET A 74 -12.03 -4.92 22.27
N GLU A 75 -11.96 -3.77 22.93
CA GLU A 75 -11.46 -2.54 22.31
C GLU A 75 -9.98 -2.66 21.93
N ARG A 76 -9.16 -3.29 22.79
CA ARG A 76 -7.74 -3.57 22.52
C ARG A 76 -7.58 -4.49 21.31
N GLU A 77 -8.38 -5.54 21.22
CA GLU A 77 -8.34 -6.46 20.07
C GLU A 77 -8.69 -5.70 18.78
N GLN A 78 -9.73 -4.85 18.82
CA GLN A 78 -10.12 -4.03 17.68
C GLN A 78 -8.99 -3.08 17.24
N LEU A 79 -8.35 -2.37 18.16
CA LEU A 79 -7.22 -1.49 17.86
C LEU A 79 -6.04 -2.27 17.26
N SER A 80 -5.75 -3.45 17.81
CA SER A 80 -4.69 -4.33 17.31
C SER A 80 -4.97 -4.82 15.88
N GLN A 81 -6.23 -5.17 15.59
CA GLN A 81 -6.65 -5.52 14.23
C GLN A 81 -6.52 -4.33 13.26
N MET A 82 -6.89 -3.13 13.69
CA MET A 82 -6.73 -1.91 12.87
C MET A 82 -5.25 -1.63 12.58
N ALA A 83 -4.37 -1.74 13.58
CA ALA A 83 -2.93 -1.58 13.42
C ALA A 83 -2.35 -2.63 12.46
N SER A 84 -2.76 -3.89 12.57
CA SER A 84 -2.32 -4.97 11.67
C SER A 84 -2.70 -4.71 10.20
N ARG A 85 -3.94 -4.24 9.95
CA ARG A 85 -4.38 -3.83 8.61
C ARG A 85 -3.56 -2.66 8.09
N GLN A 86 -3.25 -1.71 8.95
CA GLN A 86 -2.44 -0.54 8.60
C GLN A 86 -1.00 -0.92 8.23
N ILE A 87 -0.37 -1.84 8.95
CA ILE A 87 0.95 -2.39 8.62
C ILE A 87 0.94 -3.04 7.24
N THR A 88 -0.07 -3.87 6.97
CA THR A 88 -0.23 -4.53 5.67
C THR A 88 -0.42 -3.50 4.54
N PHE A 89 -1.18 -2.44 4.80
CA PHE A 89 -1.38 -1.35 3.84
C PHE A 89 -0.09 -0.59 3.55
N ILE A 90 0.73 -0.31 4.57
CA ILE A 90 2.06 0.31 4.44
C ILE A 90 2.97 -0.55 3.55
N ASP A 91 3.08 -1.85 3.84
CA ASP A 91 3.86 -2.80 3.04
C ASP A 91 3.42 -2.81 1.55
N HIS A 92 2.11 -2.77 1.31
CA HIS A 92 1.58 -2.70 -0.04
C HIS A 92 1.95 -1.41 -0.78
N LEU A 93 2.00 -0.26 -0.09
CA LEU A 93 2.44 1.01 -0.65
C LEU A 93 3.95 1.02 -0.92
N GLU A 94 4.77 0.47 -0.03
CA GLU A 94 6.22 0.34 -0.23
C GLU A 94 6.53 -0.57 -1.44
N LYS A 95 5.82 -1.69 -1.57
CA LYS A 95 5.87 -2.54 -2.77
C LYS A 95 5.37 -1.85 -4.03
N ALA A 96 4.46 -0.88 -3.92
CA ALA A 96 4.03 -0.06 -5.06
C ALA A 96 5.13 0.90 -5.51
N LEU A 97 5.84 1.53 -4.57
CA LEU A 97 7.01 2.38 -4.87
C LEU A 97 8.13 1.58 -5.56
N MET A 98 8.46 0.39 -5.06
CA MET A 98 9.44 -0.49 -5.72
C MET A 98 9.03 -0.85 -7.17
N ARG A 99 7.73 -1.04 -7.43
CA ARG A 99 7.24 -1.30 -8.80
C ARG A 99 7.39 -0.07 -9.70
N ILE A 100 7.27 1.13 -9.16
CA ILE A 100 7.50 2.39 -9.89
C ILE A 100 8.97 2.50 -10.29
N GLU A 101 9.89 2.25 -9.36
CA GLU A 101 11.34 2.27 -9.63
C GLU A 101 11.73 1.26 -10.71
N ASN A 102 11.13 0.06 -10.67
CA ASN A 102 11.33 -0.98 -11.67
C ASN A 102 10.54 -0.76 -12.98
N LYS A 103 9.79 0.35 -13.11
CA LYS A 103 8.93 0.67 -14.26
C LYS A 103 7.88 -0.40 -14.60
N THR A 104 7.47 -1.20 -13.62
CA THR A 104 6.44 -2.25 -13.73
C THR A 104 5.12 -1.88 -13.05
N TYR A 105 5.05 -0.67 -12.48
CA TYR A 105 3.84 -0.19 -11.83
C TYR A 105 2.68 -0.04 -12.82
N GLY A 106 1.50 -0.44 -12.35
CA GLY A 106 0.28 -0.39 -13.15
C GLY A 106 0.14 -1.50 -14.18
N ILE A 107 1.04 -2.48 -14.23
CA ILE A 107 0.88 -3.70 -15.03
C ILE A 107 0.11 -4.74 -14.22
N CYS A 108 -0.98 -5.26 -14.78
CA CYS A 108 -1.78 -6.30 -14.15
C CYS A 108 -0.97 -7.61 -14.08
N ARG A 109 -0.88 -8.19 -12.89
CA ARG A 109 -0.12 -9.44 -12.68
C ARG A 109 -0.71 -10.67 -13.37
N GLU A 110 -2.01 -10.69 -13.67
CA GLU A 110 -2.67 -11.82 -14.33
C GLU A 110 -2.71 -11.67 -15.84
N THR A 111 -3.04 -10.47 -16.34
CA THR A 111 -3.27 -10.23 -17.77
C THR A 111 -2.06 -9.63 -18.48
N GLY A 112 -1.09 -9.08 -17.74
CA GLY A 112 0.03 -8.32 -18.31
C GLY A 112 -0.38 -6.96 -18.92
N GLN A 113 -1.65 -6.58 -18.83
CA GLN A 113 -2.19 -5.34 -19.40
C GLN A 113 -2.07 -4.16 -18.41
N LEU A 114 -2.09 -2.94 -18.93
CA LEU A 114 -2.14 -1.74 -18.10
C LEU A 114 -3.47 -1.66 -17.33
N ILE A 115 -3.37 -1.46 -16.02
CA ILE A 115 -4.49 -1.18 -15.12
C ILE A 115 -4.86 0.28 -15.30
N ASP A 116 -6.14 0.59 -15.51
CA ASP A 116 -6.64 1.94 -15.72
C ASP A 116 -6.13 2.99 -14.71
N LYS A 117 -5.79 4.19 -15.20
CA LYS A 117 -5.25 5.29 -14.38
C LYS A 117 -6.21 5.75 -13.31
N ALA A 118 -7.51 5.85 -13.61
CA ALA A 118 -8.52 6.29 -12.65
C ALA A 118 -8.60 5.29 -11.49
N ARG A 119 -8.47 3.99 -11.78
CA ARG A 119 -8.38 2.97 -10.74
C ARG A 119 -7.14 3.14 -9.87
N LEU A 120 -5.96 3.38 -10.45
CA LEU A 120 -4.72 3.54 -9.68
C LEU A 120 -4.71 4.84 -8.86
N ARG A 121 -5.41 5.89 -9.32
CA ARG A 121 -5.63 7.11 -8.51
C ARG A 121 -6.51 6.83 -7.29
N ALA A 122 -7.56 6.01 -7.44
CA ALA A 122 -8.43 5.63 -6.34
C ALA A 122 -7.75 4.63 -5.37
N VAL A 123 -7.11 3.59 -5.91
CA VAL A 123 -6.51 2.48 -5.18
C VAL A 123 -5.08 2.22 -5.68
N PRO A 124 -4.08 2.97 -5.20
CA PRO A 124 -2.74 2.98 -5.78
C PRO A 124 -1.90 1.73 -5.48
N HIS A 125 -2.30 0.89 -4.52
CA HIS A 125 -1.61 -0.37 -4.25
C HIS A 125 -2.14 -1.52 -5.12
N ALA A 126 -3.19 -1.31 -5.93
CA ALA A 126 -3.81 -2.36 -6.74
C ALA A 126 -2.80 -3.02 -7.71
N THR A 127 -2.85 -4.35 -7.78
CA THR A 127 -1.97 -5.19 -8.63
C THR A 127 -2.72 -5.90 -9.76
N LEU A 128 -4.06 -5.87 -9.73
CA LEU A 128 -4.93 -6.57 -10.68
C LEU A 128 -5.77 -5.56 -11.46
N SER A 129 -6.22 -5.90 -12.67
CA SER A 129 -7.23 -5.15 -13.42
C SER A 129 -8.64 -5.46 -12.89
N ILE A 130 -9.67 -4.70 -13.31
CA ILE A 130 -11.04 -4.91 -12.79
C ILE A 130 -11.56 -6.26 -13.30
N ALA A 131 -11.29 -6.56 -14.57
CA ALA A 131 -11.58 -7.84 -15.21
C ALA A 131 -10.97 -9.03 -14.43
N ALA A 132 -9.67 -8.95 -14.11
CA ALA A 132 -8.96 -9.96 -13.32
C ALA A 132 -9.54 -10.15 -11.91
N LYS A 133 -9.97 -9.05 -11.27
CA LYS A 133 -10.60 -9.11 -9.94
C LYS A 133 -11.97 -9.81 -9.99
N MET A 134 -12.76 -9.57 -11.04
CA MET A 134 -14.07 -10.21 -11.21
C MET A 134 -13.95 -11.71 -11.50
N SER A 135 -12.95 -12.14 -12.29
CA SER A 135 -12.75 -13.57 -12.58
C SER A 135 -12.33 -14.39 -11.35
N ARG A 136 -11.66 -13.76 -10.37
CA ARG A 136 -11.16 -14.43 -9.16
C ARG A 136 -12.17 -14.45 -8.00
N SER A 137 -13.27 -13.71 -8.12
CA SER A 137 -14.33 -13.62 -7.10
C SER A 137 -15.53 -14.51 -7.43
N LYS A 138 -15.37 -15.45 -8.37
CA LYS A 138 -16.41 -16.36 -8.84
C LYS A 138 -16.08 -17.79 -8.45
#